data_AF-A0A931QKK0-F1
#
_entry.id   AF-A0A931QKK0-F1
#
_cell.length_a   1.000
_cell.length_b   1.000
_cell.length_c   1.000
_cell.angle_alpha   90.00
_cell.angle_beta   90.00
_cell.angle_gamma   90.00
#
_symmetry.space_group_name_H-M   'P 1'
#
loop_
_entity.id
_entity.type
_entity.pdbx_description
1 polymer ?
#
loop_
_entity_poly.entity_id
_entity_poly.type
_entity_poly.pdbx_seq_one_letter_code
_entity_poly.pdbx_strand_id
1 'polypeptide(L)'
;MVPSRFLAAGREALGRLLPRESQSRPYDLAQLSLLWPFRVVSPEQRGQILSNIETHLVRERGVIRYPGDRYFSADPNRPEGNEAAWPMGFSWLSIVYTKIAEEDLAAGRRSDVIASFKKAHHYIKRTEAAMTDGGAIPELYVGDKPNPNTPLTWAQAMYIVAVQSLENLKLSLDRVEMGSVAAEMEREGAG
;
A
#
# COMPACT_ATOMS: atom_id res chain seq x y z
N MET A 1 4.38 -30.43 3.59
CA MET A 1 3.27 -29.82 4.34
C MET A 1 3.83 -29.29 5.66
N VAL A 2 3.57 -28.03 6.03
CA VAL A 2 4.09 -27.45 7.29
C VAL A 2 3.20 -27.88 8.46
N PRO A 3 3.73 -28.49 9.53
CA PRO A 3 2.94 -28.88 10.71
C PRO A 3 2.21 -27.72 11.39
N SER A 4 0.97 -27.94 11.84
CA SER A 4 0.10 -26.93 12.46
C SER A 4 0.73 -26.23 13.67
N ARG A 5 1.56 -26.94 14.45
CA ARG A 5 2.31 -26.35 15.58
C ARG A 5 3.26 -25.23 15.15
N PHE A 6 3.88 -25.35 13.98
CA PHE A 6 4.78 -24.32 13.47
C PHE A 6 4.02 -23.13 12.90
N LEU A 7 2.83 -23.36 12.33
CA LEU A 7 1.93 -22.28 11.92
C LEU A 7 1.46 -21.46 13.14
N ALA A 8 1.07 -22.13 14.22
CA ALA A 8 0.67 -21.47 15.46
C ALA A 8 1.82 -20.68 16.09
N ALA A 9 2.99 -21.30 16.24
CA ALA A 9 4.18 -20.65 16.77
C ALA A 9 4.62 -19.45 15.91
N GLY A 10 4.53 -19.55 14.59
CA GLY A 10 4.82 -18.45 13.67
C GLY A 10 3.86 -17.27 13.82
N ARG A 11 2.55 -17.53 13.95
CA ARG A 11 1.55 -16.48 14.22
C ARG A 11 1.77 -15.80 15.56
N GLU A 12 2.10 -16.57 16.59
CA GLU A 12 2.39 -16.04 17.92
C GLU A 12 3.66 -15.19 17.94
N ALA A 13 4.73 -15.65 17.29
CA ALA A 13 5.97 -14.89 17.14
C ALA A 13 5.73 -13.58 16.38
N LEU A 14 4.98 -13.63 15.27
CA LEU A 14 4.61 -12.43 14.51
C LEU A 14 3.77 -11.46 15.35
N GLY A 15 2.78 -11.98 16.10
CA GLY A 15 1.94 -11.17 16.98
C GLY A 15 2.72 -10.45 18.08
N ARG A 16 3.77 -11.08 18.62
CA ARG A 16 4.68 -10.47 19.61
C ARG A 16 5.62 -9.42 19.02
N LEU A 17 5.91 -9.51 17.72
CA LEU A 17 6.84 -8.62 17.04
C LEU A 17 6.17 -7.33 16.56
N LEU A 18 4.96 -7.46 16.01
CA LEU A 18 4.22 -6.35 15.44
C LEU A 18 3.84 -5.30 16.52
N PRO A 19 3.82 -4.00 16.15
CA PRO A 19 3.91 -3.46 14.79
C PRO A 19 5.35 -3.25 14.29
N ARG A 20 6.38 -3.64 15.05
CA ARG A 20 7.77 -3.53 14.60
C ARG A 20 8.06 -4.52 13.49
N GLU A 21 9.01 -4.18 12.63
CA GLU A 21 9.58 -5.16 11.71
C GLU A 21 10.53 -6.09 12.46
N SER A 22 11.46 -5.52 13.22
CA SER A 22 12.43 -6.34 13.96
C SER A 22 12.78 -5.69 15.31
N GLN A 23 13.63 -6.37 16.08
CA GLN A 23 14.15 -5.78 17.32
C GLN A 23 14.83 -4.44 17.05
N SER A 24 15.63 -4.33 15.99
CA SER A 24 16.36 -3.11 15.64
C SER A 24 15.61 -2.20 14.66
N ARG A 25 14.56 -2.67 13.98
CA ARG A 25 13.81 -1.90 12.98
C ARG A 25 12.37 -1.64 13.41
N PRO A 26 12.01 -0.40 13.76
CA PRO A 26 10.66 -0.09 14.22
C PRO A 26 9.61 -0.19 13.11
N TYR A 27 9.99 0.00 11.86
CA TYR A 27 9.10 -0.08 10.70
C TYR A 27 9.91 -0.30 9.41
N ASP A 28 9.29 -0.99 8.46
CA ASP A 28 9.89 -1.31 7.16
C ASP A 28 8.81 -1.33 6.06
N LEU A 29 9.12 -0.80 4.87
CA LEU A 29 8.24 -0.85 3.70
C LEU A 29 7.77 -2.27 3.39
N ALA A 30 8.63 -3.27 3.62
CA ALA A 30 8.30 -4.68 3.41
C ALA A 30 7.11 -5.16 4.25
N GLN A 31 6.77 -4.50 5.36
CA GLN A 31 5.60 -4.84 6.17
C GLN A 31 4.28 -4.68 5.40
N LEU A 32 4.24 -3.89 4.32
CA LEU A 32 3.07 -3.85 3.43
C LEU A 32 2.74 -5.22 2.83
N SER A 33 3.73 -6.12 2.70
CA SER A 33 3.50 -7.50 2.24
C SER A 33 2.56 -8.28 3.17
N LEU A 34 2.60 -7.99 4.47
CA LEU A 34 1.75 -8.63 5.48
C LEU A 34 0.28 -8.21 5.32
N LEU A 35 0.04 -7.01 4.77
CA LEU A 35 -1.29 -6.49 4.46
C LEU A 35 -1.74 -6.98 3.08
N TRP A 36 -0.87 -6.87 2.08
CA TRP A 36 -1.07 -7.44 0.74
C TRP A 36 0.27 -7.86 0.13
N PRO A 37 0.41 -9.09 -0.38
CA PRO A 37 -0.68 -10.03 -0.67
C PRO A 37 -1.03 -11.00 0.47
N PHE A 38 -0.27 -11.06 1.57
CA PHE A 38 -0.40 -12.16 2.53
C PHE A 38 -1.63 -12.10 3.44
N ARG A 39 -2.12 -10.89 3.77
CA ARG A 39 -3.31 -10.67 4.62
C ARG A 39 -3.27 -11.43 5.95
N VAL A 40 -2.14 -11.31 6.67
CA VAL A 40 -1.86 -12.09 7.90
C VAL A 40 -1.96 -11.27 9.20
N VAL A 41 -2.33 -10.00 9.11
CA VAL A 41 -2.39 -9.06 10.26
C VAL A 41 -3.83 -8.72 10.64
N SER A 42 -4.04 -8.41 11.92
CA SER A 42 -5.33 -7.90 12.41
C SER A 42 -5.61 -6.46 11.91
N PRO A 43 -6.86 -5.97 11.99
CA PRO A 43 -7.18 -4.57 11.67
C PRO A 43 -6.38 -3.56 12.50
N GLU A 44 -6.14 -3.84 13.78
CA GLU A 44 -5.38 -2.97 14.68
C GLU A 44 -3.90 -2.92 14.26
N GLN A 45 -3.30 -4.09 13.99
CA GLN A 45 -1.93 -4.19 13.50
C GLN A 45 -1.76 -3.51 12.14
N ARG A 46 -2.73 -3.68 11.24
CA ARG A 46 -2.80 -3.01 9.94
C ARG A 46 -2.76 -1.49 10.11
N GLY A 47 -3.59 -0.95 11.00
CA GLY A 47 -3.63 0.49 11.29
C GLY A 47 -2.31 1.02 11.82
N GLN A 48 -1.66 0.28 12.73
CA GLN A 48 -0.35 0.65 13.27
C GLN A 48 0.76 0.61 12.21
N ILE A 49 0.82 -0.44 11.39
CA ILE A 49 1.79 -0.56 10.30
C ILE A 49 1.62 0.59 9.29
N LEU A 50 0.39 0.86 8.85
CA LEU A 50 0.11 1.96 7.93
C LEU A 50 0.51 3.31 8.51
N SER A 51 0.13 3.58 9.77
CA SER A 51 0.51 4.81 10.46
C SER A 51 2.04 4.98 10.51
N ASN A 52 2.78 3.93 10.86
CA ASN A 52 4.24 3.97 10.89
C ASN A 52 4.85 4.25 9.52
N ILE A 53 4.38 3.56 8.47
CA ILE A 53 4.89 3.73 7.11
C ILE A 53 4.58 5.13 6.58
N GLU A 54 3.33 5.58 6.69
CA GLU A 54 2.91 6.89 6.20
C GLU A 54 3.62 8.03 6.95
N THR A 55 3.82 7.89 8.25
CA THR A 55 4.44 8.95 9.08
C THR A 55 5.96 9.01 8.92
N HIS A 56 6.62 7.85 8.81
CA HIS A 56 8.08 7.80 8.95
C HIS A 56 8.82 7.45 7.66
N LEU A 57 8.19 6.74 6.73
CA LEU A 57 8.87 6.20 5.54
C LEU A 57 8.50 6.91 4.25
N VAL A 58 7.33 7.54 4.17
CA VAL A 58 6.94 8.33 3.00
C VAL A 58 7.86 9.54 2.84
N ARG A 59 8.35 9.76 1.63
CA ARG A 59 9.12 10.92 1.16
C ARG A 59 8.45 11.49 -0.08
N GLU A 60 8.96 12.57 -0.66
CA GLU A 60 8.38 13.22 -1.83
C GLU A 60 8.26 12.29 -3.05
N ARG A 61 9.36 11.61 -3.41
CA ARG A 61 9.47 10.77 -4.61
C ARG A 61 9.20 9.28 -4.41
N GLY A 62 8.94 8.84 -3.17
CA GLY A 62 8.71 7.43 -2.89
C GLY A 62 8.58 7.13 -1.41
N VAL A 63 8.73 5.86 -1.05
CA VAL A 63 8.79 5.40 0.33
C VAL A 63 10.17 4.81 0.57
N ILE A 64 10.87 5.24 1.62
CA ILE A 64 12.16 4.64 1.99
C ILE A 64 11.91 3.25 2.59
N ARG A 65 12.89 2.33 2.47
CA ARG A 65 12.70 0.95 2.97
C ARG A 65 12.60 0.92 4.49
N TYR A 66 13.58 1.50 5.18
CA TYR A 66 13.65 1.60 6.63
C TYR A 66 14.65 2.72 6.99
N PRO A 67 14.58 3.31 8.20
CA PRO A 67 15.53 4.34 8.62
C PRO A 67 16.96 3.82 8.63
N GLY A 68 17.89 4.65 8.18
CA GLY A 68 19.31 4.32 8.13
C GLY A 68 19.70 3.34 7.02
N ASP A 69 18.83 3.14 6.02
CA ASP A 69 19.18 2.38 4.83
C ASP A 69 20.31 3.06 4.05
N ARG A 70 21.44 2.36 3.91
CA ARG A 70 22.64 2.85 3.21
C ARG A 70 22.59 2.63 1.70
N TYR A 71 21.67 1.79 1.20
CA TYR A 71 21.60 1.48 -0.22
C TYR A 71 21.19 2.72 -1.02
N PHE A 72 22.10 3.21 -1.87
CA PHE A 72 21.94 4.48 -2.60
C PHE A 72 21.66 5.70 -1.69
N SER A 73 22.05 5.64 -0.42
CA SER A 73 21.92 6.81 0.45
C SER A 73 22.76 7.98 -0.08
N ALA A 74 22.22 9.20 -0.02
CA ALA A 74 22.94 10.41 -0.40
C ALA A 74 24.19 10.64 0.47
N ASP A 75 24.17 10.16 1.71
CA ASP A 75 25.32 10.10 2.61
C ASP A 75 25.37 8.71 3.30
N PRO A 76 26.12 7.75 2.75
CA PRO A 76 26.24 6.41 3.33
C PRO A 76 26.84 6.38 4.74
N ASN A 77 27.56 7.43 5.16
CA ASN A 77 28.10 7.56 6.52
C ASN A 77 27.05 8.11 7.49
N ARG A 78 26.03 8.82 6.99
CA ARG A 78 24.89 9.37 7.74
C ARG A 78 23.56 9.08 7.03
N PRO A 79 23.15 7.81 6.94
CA PRO A 79 22.04 7.42 6.09
C PRO A 79 20.68 7.93 6.58
N GLU A 80 20.52 8.17 7.88
CA GLU A 80 19.28 8.71 8.44
C GLU A 80 18.93 10.06 7.84
N GLY A 81 17.76 10.13 7.19
CA GLY A 81 17.31 11.32 6.46
C GLY A 81 17.89 11.45 5.04
N ASN A 82 18.83 10.58 4.67
CA ASN A 82 19.49 10.54 3.37
C ASN A 82 19.16 9.26 2.59
N GLU A 83 18.16 8.48 3.03
CA GLU A 83 17.80 7.22 2.39
C GLU A 83 17.18 7.44 1.02
N ALA A 84 17.42 6.49 0.11
CA ALA A 84 16.79 6.48 -1.20
C ALA A 84 15.29 6.16 -1.10
N ALA A 85 14.45 6.93 -1.81
CA ALA A 85 13.00 6.78 -1.82
C ALA A 85 12.55 5.90 -3.00
N TRP A 86 11.71 4.90 -2.74
CA TRP A 86 11.26 3.92 -3.74
C TRP A 86 9.84 4.26 -4.22
N PRO A 87 9.63 4.69 -5.48
CA PRO A 87 8.31 5.05 -5.99
C PRO A 87 7.29 3.90 -5.93
N MET A 88 7.77 2.66 -6.04
CA MET A 88 6.93 1.46 -5.90
C MET A 88 6.16 1.43 -4.58
N GLY A 89 6.70 2.01 -3.51
CA GLY A 89 6.01 2.08 -2.21
C GLY A 89 4.66 2.80 -2.30
N PHE A 90 4.51 3.80 -3.17
CA PHE A 90 3.22 4.44 -3.42
C PHE A 90 2.24 3.48 -4.08
N SER A 91 2.65 2.76 -5.13
CA SER A 91 1.80 1.75 -5.76
C SER A 91 1.36 0.67 -4.77
N TRP A 92 2.25 0.26 -3.87
CA TRP A 92 1.92 -0.72 -2.82
C TRP A 92 0.90 -0.17 -1.81
N LEU A 93 1.09 1.07 -1.33
CA LEU A 93 0.12 1.74 -0.47
C LEU A 93 -1.24 1.87 -1.17
N SER A 94 -1.25 2.22 -2.46
CA SER A 94 -2.48 2.29 -3.25
C SER A 94 -3.23 0.95 -3.30
N ILE A 95 -2.52 -0.15 -3.55
CA ILE A 95 -3.10 -1.49 -3.54
C ILE A 95 -3.68 -1.81 -2.16
N VAL A 96 -2.93 -1.56 -1.09
CA VAL A 96 -3.36 -1.84 0.28
C VAL A 96 -4.63 -1.08 0.62
N TYR A 97 -4.70 0.23 0.34
CA TYR A 97 -5.92 1.01 0.57
C TYR A 97 -7.09 0.57 -0.31
N THR A 98 -6.83 0.13 -1.53
CA THR A 98 -7.87 -0.47 -2.38
C THR A 98 -8.43 -1.74 -1.75
N LYS A 99 -7.57 -2.61 -1.18
CA LYS A 99 -8.02 -3.83 -0.50
C LYS A 99 -8.80 -3.56 0.78
N ILE A 100 -8.44 -2.52 1.52
CA ILE A 100 -9.21 -2.06 2.67
C ILE A 100 -10.60 -1.58 2.20
N ALA A 101 -10.66 -0.77 1.14
CA ALA A 101 -11.93 -0.30 0.59
C ALA A 101 -12.81 -1.45 0.07
N GLU A 102 -12.24 -2.47 -0.57
CA GLU A 102 -12.97 -3.68 -0.98
C GLU A 102 -13.55 -4.43 0.24
N GLU A 103 -12.78 -4.57 1.33
CA GLU A 103 -13.24 -5.19 2.58
C GLU A 103 -14.34 -4.37 3.27
N ASP A 104 -14.22 -3.04 3.27
CA ASP A 104 -15.23 -2.12 3.81
C ASP A 104 -16.52 -2.15 2.99
N LEU A 105 -16.41 -2.20 1.67
CA LEU A 105 -17.55 -2.29 0.76
C LEU A 105 -18.30 -3.60 0.97
N ALA A 106 -17.58 -4.73 1.05
CA ALA A 106 -18.16 -6.04 1.31
C ALA A 106 -18.88 -6.12 2.67
N ALA A 107 -18.44 -5.32 3.65
CA ALA A 107 -19.06 -5.23 4.96
C ALA A 107 -20.11 -4.10 5.10
N GLY A 108 -20.44 -3.39 4.01
CA GLY A 108 -21.43 -2.31 4.01
C GLY A 108 -20.97 -1.00 4.68
N ARG A 109 -19.67 -0.83 4.99
CA ARG A 109 -19.10 0.35 5.65
C ARG A 109 -18.80 1.49 4.65
N ARG A 110 -19.85 2.05 4.02
CA ARG A 110 -19.72 3.00 2.90
C ARG A 110 -18.84 4.23 3.19
N SER A 111 -18.87 4.81 4.39
CA SER A 111 -18.02 5.96 4.75
C SER A 111 -16.53 5.63 4.68
N ASP A 112 -16.17 4.43 5.08
CA ASP A 112 -14.78 3.98 5.23
C ASP A 112 -14.18 3.64 3.86
N VAL A 113 -15.03 3.15 2.95
CA VAL A 113 -14.70 2.95 1.53
C VAL A 113 -14.23 4.26 0.90
N ILE A 114 -14.94 5.38 1.12
CA ILE A 114 -14.59 6.68 0.51
C ILE A 114 -13.22 7.15 1.02
N ALA A 115 -12.94 7.00 2.30
CA ALA A 115 -11.66 7.39 2.89
C ALA A 115 -10.49 6.58 2.30
N SER A 116 -10.65 5.26 2.26
CA SER A 116 -9.65 4.33 1.70
C SER A 116 -9.48 4.53 0.19
N PHE A 117 -10.56 4.77 -0.55
CA PHE A 117 -10.52 5.09 -1.97
C PHE A 117 -9.71 6.37 -2.25
N LYS A 118 -9.95 7.44 -1.49
CA LYS A 118 -9.21 8.71 -1.62
C LYS A 118 -7.72 8.50 -1.38
N LYS A 119 -7.35 7.71 -0.37
CA LYS A 119 -5.95 7.34 -0.10
C LYS A 119 -5.35 6.50 -1.24
N ALA A 120 -6.08 5.52 -1.75
CA ALA A 120 -5.62 4.71 -2.87
C ALA A 120 -5.35 5.55 -4.13
N HIS A 121 -6.29 6.43 -4.49
CA HIS A 121 -6.15 7.34 -5.61
C HIS A 121 -5.02 8.36 -5.40
N HIS A 122 -4.88 8.90 -4.18
CA HIS A 122 -3.77 9.79 -3.83
C HIS A 122 -2.42 9.14 -4.14
N TYR A 123 -2.21 7.88 -3.73
CA TYR A 123 -0.94 7.21 -3.99
C TYR A 123 -0.73 6.85 -5.47
N ILE A 124 -1.77 6.57 -6.26
CA ILE A 124 -1.63 6.48 -7.73
C ILE A 124 -1.06 7.79 -8.30
N LYS A 125 -1.63 8.93 -7.90
CA LYS A 125 -1.15 10.25 -8.37
C LYS A 125 0.28 10.53 -7.95
N ARG A 126 0.69 10.06 -6.78
CA ARG A 126 2.08 10.16 -6.33
C ARG A 126 3.02 9.26 -7.10
N THR A 127 2.60 8.04 -7.47
CA THR A 127 3.38 7.20 -8.38
C THR A 127 3.55 7.88 -9.74
N GLU A 128 2.46 8.40 -10.31
CA GLU A 128 2.49 9.11 -11.61
C GLU A 128 3.40 10.34 -11.57
N ALA A 129 3.38 11.12 -10.49
CA ALA A 129 4.27 12.27 -10.30
C ALA A 129 5.75 11.88 -10.10
N ALA A 130 6.03 10.62 -9.75
CA ALA A 130 7.38 10.08 -9.60
C ALA A 130 7.88 9.38 -10.87
N MET A 131 7.08 9.29 -11.93
CA MET A 131 7.52 8.79 -13.23
C MET A 131 8.45 9.79 -13.92
N THR A 132 9.31 9.29 -14.79
CA THR A 132 10.00 10.14 -15.77
C THR A 132 9.02 10.65 -16.83
N ASP A 133 9.44 11.65 -17.61
CA ASP A 133 8.64 12.17 -18.74
C ASP A 133 8.23 11.08 -19.75
N GLY A 134 9.01 10.00 -19.85
CA GLY A 134 8.71 8.83 -20.68
C GLY A 134 7.78 7.80 -20.04
N GLY A 135 7.22 8.08 -18.85
CA GLY A 135 6.39 7.14 -18.09
C GLY A 135 7.17 6.01 -17.41
N ALA A 136 8.50 6.11 -17.31
CA ALA A 136 9.30 5.11 -16.63
C ALA A 136 9.22 5.31 -15.10
N ILE A 137 8.91 4.25 -14.35
CA ILE A 137 9.03 4.25 -12.89
C ILE A 137 10.42 3.72 -12.52
N PRO A 138 11.28 4.54 -11.88
CA PRO A 138 12.61 4.11 -11.46
C PRO A 138 12.53 3.18 -10.25
N GLU A 139 13.62 2.45 -9.97
CA GLU A 139 13.76 1.69 -8.73
C GLU A 139 13.69 2.62 -7.51
N LEU A 140 14.49 3.68 -7.53
CA LEU A 140 14.60 4.63 -6.43
C LEU A 140 15.08 6.00 -6.89
N TYR A 141 14.88 6.98 -6.02
CA TYR A 141 15.39 8.34 -6.12
C TYR A 141 16.37 8.65 -4.96
N VAL A 142 17.44 9.37 -5.29
CA VAL A 142 18.34 10.02 -4.32
C VAL A 142 18.18 11.53 -4.48
N GLY A 143 17.43 12.16 -3.58
CA GLY A 143 16.88 13.49 -3.82
C GLY A 143 15.94 13.46 -5.04
N ASP A 144 16.20 14.29 -6.04
CA ASP A 144 15.44 14.31 -7.30
C ASP A 144 16.03 13.45 -8.42
N LYS A 145 17.14 12.76 -8.17
CA LYS A 145 17.82 11.98 -9.20
C LYS A 145 17.38 10.51 -9.16
N PRO A 146 16.74 9.99 -10.23
CA PRO A 146 16.48 8.56 -10.33
C PRO A 146 17.80 7.82 -10.53
N ASN A 147 17.87 6.58 -10.04
CA ASN A 147 19.05 5.75 -10.30
C ASN A 147 19.03 5.14 -11.72
N PRO A 148 20.13 4.49 -12.16
CA PRO A 148 20.20 3.89 -13.49
C PRO A 148 19.21 2.75 -13.75
N ASN A 149 18.62 2.15 -12.71
CA ASN A 149 17.62 1.09 -12.81
C ASN A 149 16.24 1.69 -13.13
N THR A 150 16.15 2.32 -14.31
CA THR A 150 14.98 3.07 -14.78
C THR A 150 14.67 2.67 -16.23
N PRO A 151 13.53 2.00 -16.49
CA PRO A 151 12.51 1.58 -15.54
C PRO A 151 12.92 0.37 -14.69
N LEU A 152 12.36 0.26 -13.48
CA LEU A 152 12.35 -0.99 -12.74
C LEU A 152 11.08 -1.78 -13.07
N THR A 153 11.22 -2.97 -13.65
CA THR A 153 10.09 -3.83 -14.06
C THR A 153 9.12 -4.11 -12.92
N TRP A 154 9.62 -4.35 -11.71
CA TRP A 154 8.75 -4.59 -10.55
C TRP A 154 7.93 -3.34 -10.20
N ALA A 155 8.51 -2.14 -10.27
CA ALA A 155 7.79 -0.91 -9.95
C ALA A 155 6.67 -0.65 -10.97
N GLN A 156 6.96 -0.91 -12.26
CA GLN A 156 5.97 -0.88 -13.33
C GLN A 156 4.83 -1.88 -13.11
N ALA A 157 5.16 -3.13 -12.80
CA ALA A 157 4.16 -4.16 -12.53
C ALA A 157 3.26 -3.78 -11.33
N MET A 158 3.85 -3.26 -10.25
CA MET A 158 3.09 -2.80 -9.08
C MET A 158 2.15 -1.65 -9.41
N TYR A 159 2.56 -0.70 -10.26
CA TYR A 159 1.69 0.37 -10.72
C TYR A 159 0.50 -0.15 -11.53
N ILE A 160 0.73 -1.07 -12.48
CA ILE A 160 -0.33 -1.70 -13.27
C ILE A 160 -1.34 -2.41 -12.35
N VAL A 161 -0.86 -3.19 -11.36
CA VAL A 161 -1.72 -3.85 -10.38
C VAL A 161 -2.50 -2.84 -9.54
N ALA A 162 -1.88 -1.74 -9.15
CA ALA A 162 -2.53 -0.68 -8.37
C ALA A 162 -3.66 0.00 -9.16
N VAL A 163 -3.39 0.42 -10.40
CA VAL A 163 -4.40 1.03 -11.28
C VAL A 163 -5.54 0.05 -11.55
N GLN A 164 -5.23 -1.19 -11.96
CA GLN A 164 -6.26 -2.18 -12.25
C GLN A 164 -7.12 -2.50 -11.02
N SER A 165 -6.51 -2.58 -9.83
CA SER A 165 -7.26 -2.81 -8.59
C SER A 165 -8.20 -1.64 -8.30
N LEU A 166 -7.74 -0.40 -8.45
CA LEU A 166 -8.55 0.78 -8.19
C LEU A 166 -9.71 0.91 -9.19
N GLU A 167 -9.48 0.63 -10.47
CA GLU A 167 -10.53 0.61 -11.49
C GLU A 167 -11.59 -0.47 -11.21
N ASN A 168 -11.17 -1.67 -10.78
CA ASN A 168 -12.11 -2.72 -10.38
C ASN A 168 -12.98 -2.31 -9.18
N LEU A 169 -12.40 -1.58 -8.22
CA LEU A 169 -13.15 -1.04 -7.09
C LEU A 169 -14.17 0.00 -7.55
N LYS A 170 -13.81 0.93 -8.46
CA LYS A 170 -14.77 1.89 -9.04
C LYS A 170 -15.97 1.19 -9.68
N LEU A 171 -15.70 0.21 -10.55
CA LEU A 171 -16.76 -0.59 -11.18
C LEU A 171 -17.65 -1.32 -10.17
N SER A 172 -17.08 -1.76 -9.05
CA SER A 172 -17.84 -2.40 -7.98
C SER A 172 -18.76 -1.40 -7.25
N LEU A 173 -18.31 -0.17 -7.06
CA LEU A 173 -19.10 0.90 -6.45
C LEU A 173 -20.28 1.29 -7.35
N ASP A 174 -20.04 1.49 -8.65
CA ASP A 174 -21.07 1.84 -9.61
C ASP A 174 -22.19 0.77 -9.66
N ARG A 175 -21.81 -0.51 -9.57
CA ARG A 175 -22.77 -1.63 -9.50
C ARG A 175 -23.62 -1.60 -8.25
N VAL A 176 -23.04 -1.27 -7.10
CA VAL A 176 -23.78 -1.17 -5.82
C VAL A 176 -24.75 0.01 -5.85
N GLU A 177 -24.35 1.12 -6.47
CA GLU A 177 -25.22 2.29 -6.64
C GLU A 177 -26.40 1.97 -7.56
N MET A 178 -26.15 1.40 -8.74
CA MET A 178 -27.23 0.96 -9.65
C MET A 178 -28.18 -0.05 -9.02
N GLY A 179 -27.65 -1.01 -8.25
CA GLY A 179 -28.48 -1.99 -7.54
C GLY A 179 -29.34 -1.37 -6.43
N SER A 180 -28.85 -0.32 -5.77
CA SER A 180 -29.63 0.42 -4.76
C SER A 180 -30.79 1.16 -5.42
N VAL A 181 -30.54 1.84 -6.55
CA VAL A 181 -31.57 2.55 -7.32
C VAL A 181 -32.64 1.60 -7.85
N ALA A 182 -32.26 0.44 -8.40
CA ALA A 182 -33.22 -0.55 -8.89
C ALA A 182 -34.14 -1.08 -7.77
N ALA A 183 -33.58 -1.35 -6.58
CA ALA A 183 -34.36 -1.82 -5.43
C ALA A 183 -35.32 -0.75 -4.88
N GLU A 184 -35.00 0.54 -5.00
CA GLU A 184 -35.91 1.64 -4.65
C GLU A 184 -37.07 1.73 -5.64
N MET A 185 -36.79 1.66 -6.95
CA MET A 185 -37.81 1.68 -8.00
C MET A 185 -38.80 0.49 -7.90
N GLU A 186 -38.33 -0.70 -7.53
CA GLU A 186 -39.19 -1.87 -7.30
C GLU A 186 -40.12 -1.69 -6.09
N ARG A 187 -39.68 -0.97 -5.05
CA ARG A 187 -40.50 -0.68 -3.87
C ARG A 187 -41.56 0.38 -4.15
N GLU A 188 -41.22 1.39 -4.95
CA GLU A 188 -42.15 2.45 -5.36
C GLU A 188 -43.19 1.95 -6.38
N GLY A 189 -42.85 0.97 -7.22
CA GLY A 189 -43.79 0.35 -8.17
C GLY A 189 -44.71 -0.73 -7.59
N ALA A 190 -44.51 -1.12 -6.33
CA ALA A 190 -45.27 -2.17 -5.64
C ALA A 190 -46.26 -1.64 -4.58
N GLY A 191 -46.35 -0.32 -4.40
CA GLY A 191 -47.31 0.37 -3.52
C GLY A 191 -48.40 1.09 -4.30
#